data_AF-A0A094IBC9-F1
#
_entry.id   AF-A0A094IBC9-F1
#
_cell.length_a   1.000
_cell.length_b   1.000
_cell.length_c   1.000
_cell.angle_alpha   90.00
_cell.angle_beta   90.00
_cell.angle_gamma   90.00
#
_symmetry.space_group_name_H-M   'P 1'
#
loop_
_entity.id
_entity.type
_entity.pdbx_description
1 polymer ?
#
loop_
_entity_poly.entity_id
_entity_poly.type
_entity_poly.pdbx_seq_one_letter_code
_entity_poly.pdbx_strand_id
1 'polypeptide(L)' 'MPQPTQAKSSNQEGRILLAMQAIKQGTCQTVQAAAVLYDVPRTTLRDRIHGITSRRDCTPNS' A
#
# COMPACT_ATOMS: atom_id res chain seq x y z
N MET A 1 19.24 -13.18 -17.08
CA MET A 1 19.22 -12.41 -15.82
C MET A 1 17.81 -12.48 -15.26
N PRO A 2 17.59 -12.87 -13.98
CA PRO A 2 16.23 -12.90 -13.45
C PRO A 2 15.76 -11.47 -13.21
N GLN A 3 14.64 -11.10 -13.82
CA GLN A 3 13.99 -9.81 -13.58
C GLN A 3 13.49 -9.77 -12.12
N PRO A 4 13.78 -8.70 -11.37
CA PRO A 4 13.50 -8.63 -9.95
C PRO A 4 11.98 -8.50 -9.78
N THR A 5 11.42 -9.32 -8.87
CA THR A 5 10.33 -9.11 -7.90
C THR A 5 9.32 -7.94 -8.03
N GLN A 6 9.14 -7.33 -9.20
CA GLN A 6 8.36 -6.11 -9.44
C GLN A 6 6.88 -6.44 -9.65
N ALA A 7 6.58 -7.63 -10.18
CA ALA A 7 5.21 -8.11 -10.34
C ALA A 7 4.51 -8.35 -8.98
N LYS A 8 5.26 -8.60 -7.90
CA LYS A 8 4.69 -8.77 -6.56
C LYS A 8 4.41 -7.42 -5.89
N SER A 9 5.29 -6.43 -6.08
CA SER A 9 5.11 -5.08 -5.53
C SER A 9 4.04 -4.28 -6.26
N SER A 10 3.90 -4.41 -7.59
CA SER A 10 2.82 -3.76 -8.34
C SER A 10 1.43 -4.17 -7.87
N ASN A 11 1.27 -5.45 -7.52
CA ASN A 11 0.03 -5.97 -6.94
C ASN A 11 -0.23 -5.46 -5.51
N GLN A 12 0.83 -5.20 -4.74
CA GLN A 12 0.71 -4.69 -3.37
C GLN A 12 0.30 -3.20 -3.36
N GLU A 13 0.91 -2.40 -4.23
CA GLU A 13 0.60 -0.97 -4.39
C GLU A 13 -0.86 -0.75 -4.79
N GLY A 14 -1.34 -1.56 -5.74
CA GLY A 14 -2.74 -1.52 -6.17
C GLY A 14 -3.73 -1.81 -5.05
N ARG A 15 -3.44 -2.79 -4.18
CA ARG A 15 -4.28 -3.09 -3.01
C ARG A 15 -4.27 -1.97 -1.98
N ILE A 16 -3.12 -1.32 -1.77
CA ILE A 16 -3.01 -0.18 -0.85
C ILE A 16 -3.86 0.99 -1.36
N LEU A 17 -3.82 1.30 -2.65
CA LEU A 17 -4.63 2.36 -3.26
C LEU A 17 -6.13 2.09 -3.11
N LEU A 18 -6.56 0.84 -3.38
CA LEU A 18 -7.95 0.42 -3.17
C LEU A 18 -8.36 0.54 -1.69
N ALA A 19 -7.48 0.14 -0.77
CA ALA A 19 -7.75 0.25 0.66
C ALA A 19 -7.85 1.70 1.13
N MET A 20 -7.00 2.61 0.64
CA MET A 20 -7.10 4.04 0.91
C MET A 20 -8.40 4.63 0.35
N GLN A 21 -8.81 4.21 -0.85
CA GLN A 21 -10.05 4.66 -1.46
C GLN A 21 -11.27 4.17 -0.69
N ALA A 22 -11.26 2.94 -0.19
CA ALA A 22 -12.33 2.38 0.64
C ALA A 22 -12.50 3.15 1.97
N ILE A 23 -11.39 3.52 2.61
CA ILE A 23 -11.43 4.39 3.80
C ILE A 23 -12.05 5.75 3.44
N LYS A 24 -11.64 6.35 2.32
CA LYS A 24 -12.15 7.65 1.87
C LYS A 24 -13.63 7.61 1.47
N GLN A 25 -14.11 6.50 0.92
CA GLN A 25 -15.51 6.28 0.56
C GLN A 25 -16.39 5.93 1.77
N GLY A 26 -15.80 5.67 2.94
CA GLY A 26 -16.53 5.27 4.14
C GLY A 26 -17.00 3.81 4.13
N THR A 27 -16.55 2.99 3.17
CA THR A 27 -16.79 1.53 3.17
C THR A 27 -16.08 0.84 4.33
N CYS A 28 -14.97 1.43 4.81
CA CYS A 28 -14.26 0.97 5.99
C CYS A 28 -14.19 2.09 7.04
N GLN A 29 -14.71 1.83 8.24
CA GLN A 29 -14.66 2.80 9.35
C GLN A 29 -13.27 2.96 9.95
N THR A 30 -12.38 1.97 9.75
CA THR A 30 -11.04 1.98 10.32
C THR A 30 -9.99 1.52 9.33
N VAL A 31 -8.76 2.00 9.51
CA VAL A 31 -7.57 1.55 8.76
C VAL A 31 -7.36 0.04 8.91
N GLN A 32 -7.72 -0.52 10.06
CA GLN A 32 -7.58 -1.96 10.32
C GLN A 32 -8.58 -2.80 9.54
N ALA A 33 -9.84 -2.35 9.43
CA ALA A 33 -10.83 -3.03 8.60
C ALA A 33 -10.40 -3.05 7.12
N ALA A 34 -9.93 -1.91 6.61
CA ALA A 34 -9.42 -1.84 5.24
C ALA A 34 -8.16 -2.70 5.03
N ALA A 35 -7.26 -2.74 6.02
CA ALA A 35 -6.06 -3.58 5.96
C ALA A 35 -6.39 -5.07 5.85
N VAL A 36 -7.38 -5.55 6.61
CA VAL A 36 -7.84 -6.93 6.54
C VAL A 36 -8.60 -7.20 5.24
N LEU A 37 -9.47 -6.28 4.81
CA LEU A 37 -10.28 -6.45 3.59
C LEU A 37 -9.43 -6.60 2.33
N TYR A 38 -8.33 -5.85 2.25
CA TYR A 38 -7.45 -5.79 1.08
C TYR A 38 -6.14 -6.58 1.25
N ASP A 39 -6.01 -7.36 2.34
CA ASP A 39 -4.81 -8.15 2.65
C ASP A 39 -3.51 -7.34 2.55
N VAL A 40 -3.50 -6.18 3.21
CA VAL A 40 -2.33 -5.30 3.29
C VAL A 40 -1.93 -5.06 4.75
N PRO A 41 -0.63 -4.99 5.07
CA PRO A 41 -0.20 -4.70 6.42
C PRO A 41 -0.73 -3.34 6.89
N ARG A 42 -1.32 -3.30 8.09
CA ARG A 42 -1.84 -2.07 8.70
C ARG A 42 -0.79 -0.96 8.78
N THR A 43 0.46 -1.32 9.08
CA THR A 43 1.58 -0.38 9.14
C THR A 43 1.82 0.26 7.78
N THR A 44 1.91 -0.54 6.72
CA THR A 44 2.07 -0.07 5.34
C THR A 44 0.93 0.85 4.89
N LEU A 45 -0.32 0.48 5.19
CA LEU A 45 -1.48 1.30 4.85
C LEU A 45 -1.45 2.64 5.59
N ARG A 46 -1.12 2.62 6.90
CA ARG A 46 -0.99 3.83 7.71
C ARG A 46 0.15 4.73 7.21
N ASP A 47 1.30 4.17 6.89
CA ASP A 47 2.45 4.91 6.39
C ASP A 47 2.12 5.57 5.05
N ARG A 48 1.42 4.86 4.15
CA ARG A 48 0.96 5.42 2.87
C ARG A 48 -0.06 6.55 3.04
N ILE A 49 -0.97 6.46 4.02
CA ILE A 49 -1.90 7.56 4.37
C ILE A 49 -1.13 8.82 4.79
N HIS A 50 -0.03 8.67 5.52
CA HIS A 50 0.84 9.79 5.91
C HIS A 50 1.80 10.23 4.81
N GLY A 51 1.71 9.66 3.60
CA GLY A 51 2.60 9.98 2.47
C GLY A 51 3.99 9.36 2.57
N ILE A 52 4.21 8.44 3.51
CA ILE A 52 5.48 7.71 3.65
C ILE A 52 5.48 6.59 2.60
N THR A 53 6.33 6.72 1.60
CA THR A 53 6.53 5.70 0.58
C THR A 53 7.59 4.70 1.02
N SER A 54 7.49 3.46 0.53
CA SER A 54 8.53 2.46 0.78
C SER A 54 9.85 2.92 0.18
N ARG A 55 10.97 2.66 0.85
CA ARG A 55 12.33 2.90 0.33
C ARG A 55 12.57 2.22 -1.02
N ARG A 56 11.83 1.14 -1.34
CA ARG A 56 11.87 0.49 -2.65
C ARG A 56 11.27 1.33 -3.78
N ASP A 57 10.32 2.20 -3.45
CA ASP A 57 9.63 3.08 -4.38
C ASP A 57 10.35 4.45 -4.49
N CYS A 58 11.23 4.78 -3.54
CA CYS A 58 12.08 5.96 -3.59
C CYS A 58 13.20 5.76 -4.62
N THR A 59 13.37 6.74 -5.52
CA THR A 59 14.57 6.81 -6.36
C THR A 59 15.81 7.04 -5.48
N PRO A 60 16.89 6.27 -5.66
CA PRO A 60 18.14 6.54 -4.94
C PRO A 60 18.61 7.96 -5.26
N ASN A 61 19.14 8.66 -4.25
CA ASN A 61 19.80 9.94 -4.46
C ASN A 61 21.11 9.70 -5.22
N SER A 62 21.30 10.41 -6.33
CA SER A 62 22.56 10.44 -7.10
C SER A 62 23.65 11.22 -6.38
#